data_AF-I1BHQ5-F1
#
_entry.id   AF-I1BHQ5-F1
#
_cell.length_a   1.000
_cell.length_b   1.000
_cell.length_c   1.000
_cell.angle_alpha   90.00
_cell.angle_beta   90.00
_cell.angle_gamma   90.00
#
_symmetry.space_group_name_H-M   'P 1'
#
loop_
_entity.id
_entity.type
_entity.pdbx_description
1 polymer ?
#
loop_
_entity_poly.entity_id
_entity_poly.type
_entity_poly.pdbx_seq_one_letter_code
_entity_poly.pdbx_strand_id
1 'polypeptide(L)'
;MIAQAHECIWQKAVMEHMKHGTVARLAIKVSDCYRAFLDHLHALIPDDWKTIGEIKHHYFAAVAQYQKANEAISSGRYGEEITRLRLAKSSLSFALQKLSALTEITLHASFVQQMTTLDQSIDRDLIRAEKDNDVVYMETIPQPDQLAPILRSDMAKPILPQFILDPNYWLILPERPNDALFIKRPLFEKLVPFAVHQAASVYKDKKNYIVHVEILGKNKELNAEHQKLISEFRLPYSLDVIDDLPKELLDHAEEVQHLGGIQTLNDMLHKVQDMSKKALDLIEEGFNALEEENEQDVMLSKQYGKCK
;
A
#
# COMPACT_ATOMS: atom_id res chain seq x y z
N MET A 1 1.70 -18.73 6.93
CA MET A 1 2.96 -18.02 7.25
C MET A 1 3.22 -17.85 8.74
N ILE A 2 2.46 -17.04 9.50
CA ILE A 2 2.75 -16.81 10.94
C ILE A 2 2.77 -18.11 11.76
N ALA A 3 1.88 -19.07 11.46
CA ALA A 3 1.87 -20.40 12.09
C ALA A 3 3.20 -21.15 11.87
N GLN A 4 3.71 -21.16 10.63
CA GLN A 4 4.98 -21.80 10.28
C GLN A 4 6.18 -21.09 10.91
N ALA A 5 6.15 -19.76 11.03
CA ALA A 5 7.19 -19.03 11.75
C ALA A 5 7.25 -19.43 13.23
N HIS A 6 6.10 -19.57 13.88
CA HIS A 6 6.03 -20.11 15.24
C HIS A 6 6.49 -21.57 15.32
N GLU A 7 6.19 -22.40 14.31
CA GLU A 7 6.69 -23.78 14.21
C GLU A 7 8.22 -23.82 14.16
N CYS A 8 8.87 -22.95 13.38
CA CYS A 8 10.33 -22.86 13.35
C CYS A 8 10.92 -22.44 14.71
N ILE A 9 10.28 -21.50 15.41
CA ILE A 9 10.70 -21.08 16.76
C ILE A 9 10.52 -22.23 17.75
N TRP A 10 9.43 -22.99 17.65
CA TRP A 10 9.22 -24.18 18.46
C TRP A 10 10.27 -25.26 18.18
N GLN A 11 10.59 -25.54 16.91
CA GLN A 11 11.64 -26.49 16.53
C GLN A 11 12.99 -26.09 17.12
N LYS A 12 13.34 -24.79 17.05
CA LYS A 12 14.53 -24.24 17.69
C LYS A 12 14.52 -24.49 19.20
N ALA A 13 13.41 -24.21 19.88
CA ALA A 13 13.27 -24.44 21.32
C ALA A 13 13.44 -25.91 21.72
N VAL A 14 12.98 -26.84 20.88
CA VAL A 14 13.18 -28.29 21.08
C VAL A 14 14.65 -28.67 20.89
N MET A 15 15.31 -28.15 19.85
CA MET A 15 16.73 -28.39 19.59
C MET A 15 17.65 -27.82 20.67
N GLU A 16 17.28 -26.68 21.26
CA GLU A 16 18.01 -26.05 22.37
C GLU A 16 17.69 -26.70 23.73
N HIS A 17 16.92 -27.78 23.76
CA HIS A 17 16.50 -28.50 24.98
C HIS A 17 15.91 -27.57 26.05
N MET A 18 15.07 -26.62 25.63
CA MET A 18 14.37 -25.74 26.58
C MET A 18 13.45 -26.53 27.52
N LYS A 19 13.16 -25.96 28.69
CA LYS A 19 12.24 -26.57 29.67
C LYS A 19 10.90 -26.96 29.04
N HIS A 20 10.38 -28.12 29.42
CA HIS A 20 9.10 -28.67 28.92
C HIS A 20 7.95 -27.65 28.95
N GLY A 21 7.84 -26.86 30.02
CA GLY A 21 6.82 -25.81 30.12
C GLY A 21 6.96 -24.69 29.11
N THR A 22 8.17 -24.32 28.69
CA THR A 22 8.34 -23.31 27.61
C THR A 22 7.99 -23.91 26.25
N VAL A 23 8.41 -25.15 25.98
CA VAL A 23 8.08 -25.87 24.74
C VAL A 23 6.56 -26.05 24.61
N ALA A 24 5.86 -26.38 25.70
CA ALA A 24 4.40 -26.49 25.73
C ALA A 24 3.69 -25.16 25.38
N ARG A 25 4.17 -24.03 25.93
CA ARG A 25 3.63 -22.68 25.67
C ARG A 25 3.82 -22.23 24.22
N LEU A 26 4.91 -22.65 23.58
CA LEU A 26 5.17 -22.41 22.16
C LEU A 26 4.29 -23.31 21.28
N ALA A 27 4.22 -24.61 21.58
CA ALA A 27 3.43 -25.58 20.83
C ALA A 27 1.93 -25.22 20.80
N ILE A 28 1.35 -24.81 21.93
CA ILE A 28 -0.07 -24.42 21.97
C ILE A 28 -0.34 -23.18 21.11
N LYS A 29 0.59 -22.22 21.08
CA LYS A 29 0.46 -21.03 20.22
C LYS A 29 0.51 -21.40 18.75
N VAL A 30 1.37 -22.36 18.36
CA VAL A 30 1.41 -22.90 16.99
C VAL A 30 0.06 -23.51 16.62
N SER A 31 -0.50 -24.34 17.51
CA SER A 31 -1.82 -24.96 17.31
C SER A 31 -2.93 -23.92 17.13
N ASP A 32 -2.95 -22.86 17.96
CA ASP A 32 -3.91 -21.75 17.84
C ASP A 32 -3.75 -21.00 16.52
N CYS A 33 -2.52 -20.77 16.06
CA CYS A 33 -2.27 -20.11 14.77
C CYS A 33 -2.75 -20.95 13.58
N TYR A 34 -2.61 -22.28 13.65
CA TYR A 34 -3.19 -23.17 12.64
C TYR A 34 -4.71 -23.21 12.70
N ARG A 35 -5.30 -23.19 13.89
CA ARG A 35 -6.76 -23.06 14.05
C ARG A 35 -7.28 -21.77 13.42
N ALA A 36 -6.64 -20.64 13.73
CA ALA A 36 -7.00 -19.35 13.15
C ALA A 36 -6.91 -19.35 11.61
N PHE A 37 -5.94 -20.07 11.04
CA PHE A 37 -5.83 -20.27 9.59
C PHE A 37 -7.00 -21.07 9.02
N LEU A 38 -7.43 -22.14 9.70
CA LEU A 38 -8.57 -22.96 9.29
C LEU A 38 -9.91 -22.21 9.40
N ASP A 39 -10.08 -21.38 10.44
CA ASP A 39 -11.29 -20.58 10.66
C ASP A 39 -11.48 -19.50 9.57
N HIS A 40 -10.37 -18.98 9.00
CA HIS A 40 -10.38 -17.92 7.97
C HIS A 40 -10.01 -18.45 6.58
N LEU A 41 -10.26 -19.72 6.31
CA LEU A 41 -9.84 -20.35 5.06
C LEU A 41 -10.73 -19.86 3.90
N HIS A 42 -10.10 -19.24 2.91
CA HIS A 42 -10.78 -18.74 1.71
C HIS A 42 -10.95 -19.86 0.68
N ALA A 43 -12.03 -19.83 -0.11
CA ALA A 43 -12.32 -20.83 -1.15
C ALA A 43 -11.29 -20.92 -2.30
N LEU A 44 -10.27 -20.06 -2.31
CA LEU A 44 -9.18 -20.07 -3.28
C LEU A 44 -7.98 -20.93 -2.82
N ILE A 45 -7.98 -21.37 -1.56
CA ILE A 45 -6.90 -22.16 -0.98
C ILE A 45 -7.12 -23.63 -1.35
N PRO A 46 -6.10 -24.35 -1.85
CA PRO A 46 -6.20 -25.78 -2.15
C PRO A 46 -6.65 -26.61 -0.93
N ASP A 47 -7.51 -27.61 -1.15
CA ASP A 47 -8.01 -28.49 -0.09
C ASP A 47 -6.89 -29.26 0.65
N ASP A 48 -5.77 -29.51 -0.02
CA ASP A 48 -4.58 -30.12 0.58
C ASP A 48 -4.05 -29.29 1.75
N TRP A 49 -4.06 -27.96 1.62
CA TRP A 49 -3.54 -27.05 2.66
C TRP A 49 -4.46 -27.01 3.87
N LYS A 50 -5.77 -27.18 3.65
CA LYS A 50 -6.74 -27.34 4.73
C LYS A 50 -6.43 -28.62 5.52
N THR A 51 -6.24 -29.74 4.82
CA THR A 51 -5.95 -31.02 5.47
C THR A 51 -4.61 -30.99 6.22
N ILE A 52 -3.56 -30.40 5.63
CA ILE A 52 -2.27 -30.19 6.29
C ILE A 52 -2.43 -29.29 7.53
N GLY A 53 -3.23 -28.23 7.43
CA GLY A 53 -3.54 -27.33 8.54
C GLY A 53 -4.24 -28.05 9.70
N GLU A 54 -5.23 -28.90 9.41
CA GLU A 54 -5.93 -29.73 10.40
C GLU A 54 -4.98 -30.70 11.10
N ILE A 55 -4.15 -31.42 10.34
CA ILE A 55 -3.16 -32.36 10.88
C ILE A 55 -2.18 -31.63 11.80
N LYS A 56 -1.61 -30.50 11.35
CA LYS A 56 -0.67 -29.72 12.15
C LYS A 56 -1.32 -29.11 13.40
N HIS A 57 -2.55 -28.62 13.30
CA HIS A 57 -3.30 -28.11 14.45
C HIS A 57 -3.40 -29.15 15.57
N HIS A 58 -3.86 -30.36 15.23
CA HIS A 58 -4.02 -31.47 16.17
C HIS A 58 -2.69 -32.03 16.68
N TYR A 59 -1.67 -32.11 15.81
CA TYR A 59 -0.32 -32.52 16.20
C TYR A 59 0.28 -31.57 17.25
N PHE A 60 0.26 -30.25 17.00
CA PHE A 60 0.82 -29.29 17.95
C PHE A 60 0.00 -29.17 19.24
N ALA A 61 -1.31 -29.43 19.19
CA ALA A 61 -2.13 -29.57 20.39
C ALA A 61 -1.68 -30.78 21.24
N ALA A 62 -1.44 -31.92 20.60
CA ALA A 62 -0.93 -33.12 21.27
C ALA A 62 0.46 -32.90 21.87
N VAL A 63 1.38 -32.30 21.12
CA VAL A 63 2.72 -31.92 21.59
C VAL A 63 2.65 -31.00 22.81
N ALA A 64 1.77 -30.00 22.78
CA ALA A 64 1.62 -29.07 23.90
C ALA A 64 1.18 -29.80 25.18
N GLN A 65 0.21 -30.70 25.07
CA GLN A 65 -0.27 -31.48 26.21
C GLN A 65 0.76 -32.49 26.71
N TYR A 66 1.47 -33.17 25.80
CA TYR A 66 2.54 -34.11 26.15
C TYR A 66 3.70 -33.41 26.89
N GLN A 67 4.15 -32.25 26.40
CA GLN A 67 5.19 -31.50 27.10
C GLN A 67 4.71 -30.97 28.45
N LYS A 68 3.42 -30.63 28.57
CA LYS A 68 2.86 -30.21 29.86
C LYS A 68 2.69 -31.39 30.83
N ALA A 69 2.42 -32.60 30.35
CA ALA A 69 2.50 -33.83 31.15
C ALA A 69 3.93 -34.08 31.68
N ASN A 70 4.96 -33.89 30.85
CA ASN A 70 6.37 -33.99 31.26
C ASN A 70 6.78 -32.93 32.31
N GLU A 71 6.12 -31.77 32.33
CA GLU A 71 6.27 -30.80 33.41
C GLU A 71 5.53 -31.23 34.68
N ALA A 72 4.35 -31.84 34.56
CA ALA A 72 3.53 -32.30 35.67
C ALA A 72 4.22 -33.43 36.46
N ILE A 73 4.78 -34.43 35.76
CA ILE A 73 5.58 -35.49 36.39
C ILE A 73 6.79 -34.92 37.14
N SER A 74 7.50 -33.95 36.54
CA SER A 74 8.66 -33.30 37.17
C SER A 74 8.25 -32.49 38.41
N SER A 75 6.97 -32.11 38.51
CA SER A 75 6.39 -31.39 39.64
C SER A 75 5.71 -32.32 40.66
N GLY A 76 5.74 -33.65 40.45
CA GLY A 76 5.06 -34.62 41.31
C GLY A 76 3.53 -34.58 41.24
N ARG A 77 2.94 -34.12 40.13
CA ARG A 77 1.48 -34.09 39.89
C ARG A 77 1.08 -35.20 38.93
N TYR A 78 0.94 -36.41 39.45
CA TYR A 78 0.74 -37.64 38.67
C TYR A 78 -0.70 -37.77 38.13
N GLY A 79 -1.70 -37.31 38.88
CA GLY A 79 -3.08 -37.25 38.38
C GLY A 79 -3.20 -36.34 37.14
N GLU A 80 -2.58 -35.15 37.20
CA GLU A 80 -2.57 -34.20 36.07
C GLU A 80 -1.79 -34.73 34.86
N GLU A 81 -0.69 -35.45 35.08
CA GLU A 81 0.07 -36.14 34.02
C GLU A 81 -0.84 -37.07 33.21
N ILE A 82 -1.60 -37.96 33.86
CA ILE A 82 -2.48 -38.92 33.18
C ILE A 82 -3.55 -38.22 32.34
N THR A 83 -4.24 -37.22 32.90
CA THR A 83 -5.28 -36.50 32.15
C THR A 83 -4.70 -35.78 30.94
N ARG A 84 -3.52 -35.17 31.06
CA ARG A 84 -2.84 -34.51 29.94
C ARG A 84 -2.35 -35.49 28.87
N LEU A 85 -1.84 -36.66 29.26
CA LEU A 85 -1.46 -37.73 28.33
C LEU A 85 -2.67 -38.27 27.56
N ARG A 86 -3.82 -38.47 28.23
CA ARG A 86 -5.07 -38.87 27.56
C ARG A 86 -5.54 -37.83 26.55
N LEU A 87 -5.47 -36.54 26.89
CA LEU A 87 -5.80 -35.45 25.95
C LEU A 87 -4.82 -35.38 24.77
N ALA A 88 -3.53 -35.62 25.02
CA ALA A 88 -2.52 -35.69 23.98
C ALA A 88 -2.81 -36.86 23.00
N LYS A 89 -3.12 -38.05 23.53
CA LYS A 89 -3.47 -39.23 22.72
C LYS A 89 -4.72 -39.00 21.88
N SER A 90 -5.78 -38.44 22.47
CA SER A 90 -7.00 -38.11 21.74
C SER A 90 -6.71 -37.13 20.59
N SER A 91 -5.99 -36.04 20.87
CA SER A 91 -5.62 -35.05 19.85
C SER A 91 -4.75 -35.65 18.73
N LEU A 92 -3.79 -36.50 19.07
CA LEU A 92 -2.90 -37.14 18.09
C LEU A 92 -3.64 -38.17 17.23
N SER A 93 -4.59 -38.91 17.82
CA SER A 93 -5.40 -39.88 17.09
C SER A 93 -6.23 -39.23 15.97
N PHE A 94 -6.78 -38.03 16.20
CA PHE A 94 -7.42 -37.24 15.15
C PHE A 94 -6.45 -36.85 14.03
N ALA A 95 -5.23 -36.42 14.38
CA ALA A 95 -4.20 -36.09 13.38
C ALA A 95 -3.82 -37.31 12.53
N LEU A 96 -3.67 -38.50 13.15
CA LEU A 96 -3.36 -39.75 12.47
C LEU A 96 -4.51 -40.26 11.59
N GLN A 97 -5.75 -40.13 12.06
CA GLN A 97 -6.93 -40.49 11.25
C GLN A 97 -6.99 -39.64 9.98
N LYS A 98 -6.76 -38.33 10.11
CA LYS A 98 -6.71 -37.39 8.97
C LYS A 98 -5.53 -37.70 8.04
N LEU A 99 -4.39 -38.09 8.59
CA LEU A 99 -3.24 -38.53 7.81
C LEU A 99 -3.55 -39.80 7.00
N SER A 100 -4.25 -40.78 7.58
CA SER A 100 -4.61 -42.03 6.89
C SER A 100 -5.66 -41.86 5.79
N ALA A 101 -6.46 -40.79 5.87
CA ALA A 101 -7.46 -40.44 4.87
C ALA A 101 -6.85 -39.77 3.62
N LEU A 102 -5.58 -39.37 3.67
CA LEU A 102 -4.87 -38.79 2.52
C LEU A 102 -4.45 -39.91 1.55
N THR A 103 -4.97 -39.85 0.33
CA THR A 103 -4.62 -40.76 -0.79
C THR A 103 -3.21 -40.52 -1.32
N GLU A 104 -2.70 -39.30 -1.24
CA GLU A 104 -1.31 -38.95 -1.56
C GLU A 104 -0.64 -38.30 -0.35
N ILE A 105 0.52 -38.81 0.05
CA ILE A 105 1.27 -38.26 1.18
C ILE A 105 2.00 -36.98 0.73
N THR A 106 1.32 -35.84 0.85
CA THR A 106 1.91 -34.51 0.58
C THR A 106 2.86 -34.05 1.69
N LEU A 107 2.90 -34.77 2.82
CA LEU A 107 3.73 -34.45 3.99
C LEU A 107 5.10 -35.14 3.90
N HIS A 108 6.15 -34.45 4.36
CA HIS A 108 7.49 -35.01 4.38
C HIS A 108 7.57 -36.24 5.29
N ALA A 109 8.27 -37.30 4.85
CA ALA A 109 8.35 -38.58 5.57
C ALA A 109 8.86 -38.43 7.02
N SER A 110 9.77 -37.48 7.28
CA SER A 110 10.26 -37.23 8.64
C SER A 110 9.17 -36.73 9.59
N PHE A 111 8.19 -35.96 9.10
CA PHE A 111 7.09 -35.46 9.92
C PHE A 111 6.15 -36.60 10.31
N VAL A 112 5.85 -37.49 9.36
CA VAL A 112 5.07 -38.71 9.63
C VAL A 112 5.76 -39.60 10.67
N GLN A 113 7.08 -39.78 10.56
CA GLN A 113 7.87 -40.52 11.55
C GLN A 113 7.87 -39.83 12.93
N GLN A 114 7.91 -38.50 12.99
CA GLN A 114 7.81 -37.76 14.25
C GLN A 114 6.45 -37.95 14.91
N MET A 115 5.36 -37.97 14.13
CA MET A 115 4.01 -38.25 14.64
C MET A 115 3.90 -39.66 15.22
N THR A 116 4.39 -40.68 14.52
CA THR A 116 4.35 -42.06 15.01
C THR A 116 5.24 -42.27 16.24
N THR A 117 6.41 -41.62 16.27
CA THR A 117 7.31 -41.67 17.45
C THR A 117 6.67 -40.99 18.66
N LEU A 118 5.98 -39.86 18.45
CA LEU A 118 5.23 -39.19 19.51
C LEU A 118 4.09 -40.06 20.03
N ASP A 119 3.37 -40.76 19.13
CA ASP A 119 2.28 -41.65 19.51
C ASP A 119 2.75 -42.82 20.39
N GLN A 120 3.85 -43.46 19.99
CA GLN A 120 4.49 -44.52 20.78
C GLN A 120 5.00 -44.02 22.13
N SER A 121 5.52 -42.79 22.17
CA SER A 121 6.01 -42.18 23.42
C SER A 121 4.83 -41.88 24.37
N ILE A 122 3.74 -41.33 23.85
CA ILE A 122 2.52 -41.07 24.63
C ILE A 122 1.96 -42.39 25.18
N ASP A 123 1.86 -43.45 24.38
CA ASP A 123 1.35 -44.75 24.85
C ASP A 123 2.23 -45.36 25.94
N ARG A 124 3.55 -45.36 25.74
CA ARG A 124 4.50 -45.86 26.73
C ARG A 124 4.36 -45.11 28.06
N ASP A 125 4.32 -43.78 28.00
CA ASP A 125 4.29 -42.94 29.19
C ASP A 125 2.92 -42.98 29.87
N LEU A 126 1.83 -43.14 29.11
CA LEU A 126 0.49 -43.32 29.65
C LEU A 126 0.36 -44.65 30.40
N ILE A 127 0.81 -45.77 29.82
CA ILE A 127 0.82 -47.07 30.50
C ILE A 127 1.66 -47.02 31.79
N ARG A 128 2.81 -46.32 31.75
CA ARG A 128 3.65 -46.12 32.93
C ARG A 128 2.94 -45.29 33.99
N ALA A 129 2.40 -44.13 33.61
CA ALA A 129 1.75 -43.21 34.53
C ALA A 129 0.51 -43.82 35.20
N GLU A 130 -0.32 -44.56 34.44
CA GLU A 130 -1.48 -45.26 34.98
C GLU A 130 -1.07 -46.36 35.97
N LYS A 131 -0.08 -47.20 35.60
CA LYS A 131 0.41 -48.26 36.50
C LYS A 131 1.01 -47.70 37.78
N ASP A 132 1.84 -46.66 37.68
CA ASP A 132 2.49 -46.06 38.85
C ASP A 132 1.45 -45.35 39.76
N ASN A 133 0.45 -44.70 39.17
CA ASN A 133 -0.60 -44.06 39.95
C ASN A 133 -1.52 -45.09 40.63
N ASP A 134 -1.83 -46.21 39.99
CA ASP A 134 -2.68 -47.25 40.57
C ASP A 134 -1.98 -48.00 41.71
N VAL A 135 -0.64 -48.15 41.65
CA VAL A 135 0.14 -48.95 42.62
C VAL A 135 0.83 -48.10 43.70
N VAL A 136 1.34 -46.92 43.34
CA VAL A 136 2.25 -46.14 44.20
C VAL A 136 1.62 -44.84 44.68
N TYR A 137 1.17 -43.97 43.76
CA TYR A 137 0.80 -42.59 44.12
C TYR A 137 -0.66 -42.44 44.57
N MET A 138 -1.57 -43.19 43.95
CA MET A 138 -3.01 -43.16 44.21
C MET A 138 -3.62 -41.75 44.19
N GLU A 139 -3.12 -40.87 43.32
CA GLU A 139 -3.68 -39.53 43.16
C GLU A 139 -5.00 -39.58 42.40
N THR A 140 -5.92 -38.69 42.77
CA THR A 140 -7.18 -38.50 42.04
C THR A 140 -6.92 -37.90 40.66
N ILE A 141 -7.40 -38.58 39.62
CA ILE A 141 -7.28 -38.11 38.24
C ILE A 141 -8.26 -36.94 38.02
N PRO A 142 -7.77 -35.70 37.79
CA PRO A 142 -8.63 -34.54 37.57
C PRO A 142 -9.32 -34.64 36.21
N GLN A 143 -10.52 -34.07 36.13
CA GLN A 143 -11.23 -33.94 34.84
C GLN A 143 -10.53 -32.91 33.94
N PRO A 144 -10.65 -33.02 32.60
CA PRO A 144 -9.97 -32.12 31.67
C PRO A 144 -10.32 -30.63 31.92
N ASP A 145 -11.54 -30.34 32.37
CA ASP A 145 -12.00 -28.97 32.66
C ASP A 145 -11.39 -28.37 33.94
N GLN A 146 -10.88 -29.22 34.84
CA GLN A 146 -10.23 -28.80 36.07
C GLN A 146 -8.74 -28.46 35.86
N LEU A 147 -8.20 -28.76 34.67
CA LEU A 147 -6.80 -28.52 34.35
C LEU A 147 -6.54 -27.04 34.07
N ALA A 148 -5.42 -26.53 34.59
CA ALA A 148 -4.98 -25.18 34.27
C ALA A 148 -4.68 -25.06 32.75
N PRO A 149 -5.19 -24.01 32.08
CA PRO A 149 -4.94 -23.80 30.66
C PRO A 149 -3.45 -23.54 30.40
N ILE A 150 -2.95 -24.03 29.27
CA ILE A 150 -1.56 -23.78 28.86
C ILE A 150 -1.45 -22.30 28.43
N LEU A 151 -0.54 -21.57 29.06
CA LEU A 151 -0.23 -20.18 28.68
C LEU A 151 0.31 -20.12 27.25
N ARG A 152 -0.05 -19.10 26.49
CA ARG A 152 0.40 -18.94 25.10
C ARG A 152 1.57 -17.98 25.03
N SER A 153 2.62 -18.35 24.29
CA SER A 153 3.78 -17.48 24.08
C SER A 153 3.84 -17.04 22.62
N ASP A 154 3.55 -15.77 22.36
CA ASP A 154 3.57 -15.17 21.01
C ASP A 154 4.95 -14.59 20.70
N MET A 155 5.68 -15.24 19.80
CA MET A 155 7.09 -14.92 19.50
C MET A 155 7.31 -14.43 18.06
N ALA A 156 6.35 -14.64 17.15
CA ALA A 156 6.46 -14.17 15.77
C ALA A 156 5.38 -13.13 15.46
N LYS A 157 5.82 -11.98 14.97
CA LYS A 157 4.94 -10.89 14.54
C LYS A 157 5.01 -10.71 13.03
N PRO A 158 3.91 -10.31 12.36
CA PRO A 158 3.98 -9.92 10.96
C PRO A 158 4.89 -8.69 10.84
N ILE A 159 5.92 -8.80 9.99
CA ILE A 159 6.82 -7.69 9.67
C ILE A 159 6.36 -7.12 8.35
N LEU A 160 5.89 -5.88 8.35
CA LEU A 160 5.60 -5.16 7.13
C LEU A 160 6.92 -4.67 6.53
N PRO A 161 7.18 -4.91 5.24
CA PRO A 161 8.35 -4.36 4.59
C PRO A 161 8.36 -2.82 4.67
N GLN A 162 9.52 -2.25 4.99
CA GLN A 162 9.69 -0.80 5.18
C GLN A 162 9.32 0.01 3.92
N PHE A 163 9.47 -0.58 2.73
CA PHE A 163 9.10 0.08 1.47
C PHE A 163 7.60 0.35 1.30
N ILE A 164 6.75 -0.34 2.06
CA ILE A 164 5.30 -0.14 2.08
C ILE A 164 4.92 0.92 3.13
N LEU A 165 5.61 0.90 4.28
CA LEU A 165 5.33 1.80 5.39
C LEU A 165 5.78 3.24 5.11
N ASP A 166 6.96 3.40 4.51
CA ASP A 166 7.56 4.69 4.28
C ASP A 166 7.69 4.96 2.78
N PRO A 167 6.90 5.89 2.21
CA PRO A 167 7.07 6.34 0.82
C PRO A 167 8.49 6.89 0.56
N ASN A 168 9.12 7.44 1.60
CA ASN A 168 10.49 7.95 1.56
C ASN A 168 11.55 6.84 1.45
N TYR A 169 11.19 5.58 1.70
CA TYR A 169 12.10 4.43 1.56
C TYR A 169 12.78 4.40 0.18
N TRP A 170 12.05 4.78 -0.87
CA TRP A 170 12.54 4.80 -2.25
C TRP A 170 13.44 6.00 -2.57
N LEU A 171 13.43 7.04 -1.74
CA LEU A 171 14.22 8.25 -1.93
C LEU A 171 15.59 8.17 -1.22
N ILE A 172 15.74 7.32 -0.19
CA ILE A 172 16.94 7.19 0.66
C ILE A 172 17.80 5.97 0.24
N LEU A 173 17.78 5.62 -1.05
CA LEU A 173 18.57 4.50 -1.59
C LEU A 173 20.11 4.67 -1.66
N PRO A 174 20.76 5.86 -1.55
CA PRO A 174 22.21 5.93 -1.79
C PRO A 174 23.08 5.25 -0.72
N GLU A 175 22.54 4.84 0.43
CA GLU A 175 23.32 4.32 1.55
C GLU A 175 23.26 2.78 1.77
N ARG A 176 22.63 2.00 0.88
CA ARG A 176 22.60 0.52 1.01
C ARG A 176 23.54 -0.18 0.03
N PRO A 177 24.76 -0.58 0.46
CA PRO A 177 25.79 -1.09 -0.44
C PRO A 177 25.61 -2.55 -0.95
N ASN A 178 24.66 -3.35 -0.45
CA ASN A 178 24.68 -4.82 -0.66
C ASN A 178 23.43 -5.50 -1.24
N ASP A 179 22.40 -4.80 -1.70
CA ASP A 179 21.27 -5.46 -2.39
C ASP A 179 21.52 -5.59 -3.90
N ALA A 180 21.89 -6.79 -4.35
CA ALA A 180 22.15 -7.10 -5.76
C ALA A 180 20.88 -7.04 -6.65
N LEU A 181 19.69 -7.07 -6.06
CA LEU A 181 18.39 -7.11 -6.73
C LEU A 181 17.67 -5.76 -6.79
N PHE A 182 18.19 -4.73 -6.12
CA PHE A 182 17.50 -3.44 -6.01
C PHE A 182 18.14 -2.40 -6.93
N ILE A 183 17.31 -1.75 -7.75
CA ILE A 183 17.69 -0.61 -8.57
C ILE A 183 18.25 0.45 -7.61
N LYS A 184 19.57 0.68 -7.67
CA LYS A 184 20.34 1.54 -6.74
C LYS A 184 19.89 3.00 -6.70
N ARG A 185 18.95 3.40 -7.57
CA ARG A 185 18.44 4.75 -7.73
C ARG A 185 16.96 4.72 -8.12
N PRO A 186 16.09 5.55 -7.54
CA PRO A 186 14.72 5.67 -8.02
C PRO A 186 14.71 6.10 -9.50
N LEU A 187 14.02 5.34 -10.36
CA LEU A 187 13.98 5.60 -11.82
C LEU A 187 13.49 7.01 -12.15
N PHE A 188 12.58 7.54 -11.33
CA PHE A 188 11.91 8.82 -11.53
C PHE A 188 12.30 9.84 -10.45
N GLU A 189 13.56 9.90 -10.05
CA GLU A 189 14.05 10.86 -9.04
C GLU A 189 13.72 12.32 -9.38
N LYS A 190 13.77 12.67 -10.67
CA LYS A 190 13.47 14.02 -11.16
C LYS A 190 11.98 14.28 -11.36
N LEU A 191 11.13 13.25 -11.26
CA LEU A 191 9.70 13.40 -11.47
C LEU A 191 9.09 13.97 -10.20
N VAL A 192 8.58 15.19 -10.33
CA VAL A 192 7.92 15.88 -9.24
C VAL A 192 6.50 15.31 -9.07
N PRO A 193 6.01 15.08 -7.84
CA PRO A 193 4.65 14.59 -7.61
C PRO A 193 3.59 15.50 -8.23
N PHE A 194 2.53 14.91 -8.77
CA PHE A 194 1.42 15.64 -9.39
C PHE A 194 0.78 16.68 -8.45
N ALA A 195 0.72 16.39 -7.16
CA ALA A 195 0.23 17.33 -6.14
C ALA A 195 1.00 18.67 -6.14
N VAL A 196 2.32 18.62 -6.37
CA VAL A 196 3.16 19.83 -6.45
C VAL A 196 2.89 20.57 -7.75
N HIS A 197 2.70 19.87 -8.87
CA HIS A 197 2.29 20.50 -10.14
C HIS A 197 0.94 21.21 -10.01
N GLN A 198 -0.03 20.59 -9.35
CA GLN A 198 -1.33 21.19 -9.08
C GLN A 198 -1.20 22.44 -8.19
N ALA A 199 -0.42 22.35 -7.11
CA ALA A 199 -0.17 23.49 -6.23
C ALA A 199 0.52 24.66 -6.95
N ALA A 200 1.50 24.36 -7.82
CA ALA A 200 2.19 25.36 -8.63
C ALA A 200 1.26 26.04 -9.64
N SER A 201 0.35 25.28 -10.27
CA SER A 201 -0.66 25.85 -11.18
C SER A 201 -1.61 26.79 -10.43
N VAL A 202 -2.16 26.35 -9.30
CA VAL A 202 -3.06 27.17 -8.46
C VAL A 202 -2.34 28.43 -7.98
N TYR A 203 -1.07 28.33 -7.60
CA TYR A 203 -0.27 29.49 -7.24
C TYR A 203 -0.12 30.48 -8.41
N LYS A 204 0.19 29.99 -9.61
CA LYS A 204 0.31 30.81 -10.82
C LYS A 204 -1.01 31.53 -11.12
N ASP A 205 -2.14 30.83 -11.01
CA ASP A 205 -3.46 31.40 -11.26
C ASP A 205 -3.80 32.50 -10.24
N LYS A 206 -3.54 32.25 -8.95
CA LYS A 206 -3.72 33.26 -7.88
C LYS A 206 -2.83 34.48 -8.10
N LYS A 207 -1.56 34.27 -8.47
CA LYS A 207 -0.63 35.37 -8.78
C LYS A 207 -1.15 36.21 -9.94
N ASN A 208 -1.59 35.56 -11.01
CA ASN A 208 -2.14 36.24 -12.19
C ASN A 208 -3.41 37.03 -11.84
N TYR A 209 -4.29 36.45 -11.01
CA TYR A 209 -5.49 37.13 -10.52
C TYR A 209 -5.13 38.42 -9.76
N ILE A 210 -4.21 38.35 -8.79
CA ILE A 210 -3.80 39.52 -8.02
C ILE A 210 -3.22 40.61 -8.94
N VAL A 211 -2.32 40.25 -9.84
CA VAL A 211 -1.68 41.22 -10.73
C VAL A 211 -2.69 41.86 -11.69
N HIS A 212 -3.51 41.06 -12.36
CA HIS A 212 -4.40 41.58 -13.40
C HIS A 212 -5.65 42.24 -12.84
N VAL A 213 -6.26 41.66 -11.81
CA VAL A 213 -7.53 42.16 -11.27
C VAL A 213 -7.27 43.20 -10.19
N GLU A 214 -6.51 42.87 -9.16
CA GLU A 214 -6.35 43.76 -8.02
C GLU A 214 -5.44 44.96 -8.31
N ILE A 215 -4.37 44.75 -9.08
CA ILE A 215 -3.41 45.83 -9.38
C ILE A 215 -3.81 46.55 -10.67
N LEU A 216 -3.75 45.86 -11.82
CA LEU A 216 -3.97 46.49 -13.12
C LEU A 216 -5.43 46.92 -13.32
N GLY A 217 -6.39 46.08 -12.91
CA GLY A 217 -7.82 46.38 -13.00
C GLY A 217 -8.18 47.63 -12.22
N LYS A 218 -7.87 47.66 -10.91
CA LYS A 218 -8.13 48.83 -10.06
C LYS A 218 -7.39 50.09 -10.52
N ASN A 219 -6.15 49.96 -11.00
CA ASN A 219 -5.41 51.11 -11.51
C ASN A 219 -6.06 51.69 -12.78
N LYS A 220 -6.55 50.83 -13.69
CA LYS A 220 -7.32 51.26 -14.85
C LYS A 220 -8.64 51.91 -14.47
N GLU A 221 -9.37 51.35 -13.49
CA GLU A 221 -10.60 51.95 -12.96
C GLU A 221 -10.34 53.34 -12.38
N LEU A 222 -9.33 53.46 -11.50
CA LEU A 222 -8.95 54.73 -10.90
C LEU A 222 -8.48 55.75 -11.94
N ASN A 223 -7.70 55.33 -12.95
CA ASN A 223 -7.29 56.21 -14.04
C ASN A 223 -8.49 56.65 -14.89
N ALA A 224 -9.45 55.76 -15.13
CA ALA A 224 -10.67 56.10 -15.87
C ALA A 224 -11.56 57.07 -15.06
N GLU A 225 -11.70 56.87 -13.74
CA GLU A 225 -12.38 57.81 -12.85
C GLU A 225 -11.68 59.17 -12.81
N HIS A 226 -10.35 59.17 -12.72
CA HIS A 226 -9.55 60.39 -12.79
C HIS A 226 -9.75 61.14 -14.12
N GLN A 227 -9.68 60.42 -15.26
CA GLN A 227 -9.95 61.01 -16.58
C GLN A 227 -11.39 61.56 -16.69
N LYS A 228 -12.38 60.85 -16.14
CA LYS A 228 -13.77 61.33 -16.09
C LYS A 228 -13.88 62.62 -15.28
N LEU A 229 -13.35 62.66 -14.06
CA LEU A 229 -13.36 63.87 -13.22
C LEU A 229 -12.68 65.05 -13.92
N ILE A 230 -11.50 64.85 -14.52
CA ILE A 230 -10.80 65.87 -15.30
C ILE A 230 -11.70 66.40 -16.43
N SER A 231 -12.36 65.50 -17.18
CA SER A 231 -13.26 65.89 -18.27
C SER A 231 -14.52 66.62 -17.79
N GLU A 232 -15.11 66.22 -16.66
CA GLU A 232 -16.30 66.85 -16.06
C GLU A 232 -16.01 68.27 -15.58
N PHE A 233 -14.86 68.47 -14.94
CA PHE A 233 -14.40 69.79 -14.51
C PHE A 233 -13.77 70.61 -15.66
N ARG A 234 -13.69 70.02 -16.87
CA ARG A 234 -12.97 70.58 -18.03
C ARG A 234 -11.59 71.09 -17.65
N LEU A 235 -10.94 70.43 -16.70
CA LEU A 235 -9.58 70.75 -16.32
C LEU A 235 -8.64 70.06 -17.31
N PRO A 236 -7.50 70.67 -17.66
CA PRO A 236 -7.04 72.01 -17.26
C PRO A 236 -7.58 73.14 -18.14
N TYR A 237 -8.39 72.84 -19.18
CA TYR A 237 -8.95 73.83 -20.12
C TYR A 237 -9.67 75.01 -19.47
N SER A 238 -10.31 74.80 -18.33
CA SER A 238 -10.99 75.85 -17.57
C SER A 238 -10.04 76.84 -16.89
N LEU A 239 -8.75 76.51 -16.73
CA LEU A 239 -7.71 77.38 -16.17
C LEU A 239 -6.94 78.17 -17.24
N ASP A 240 -6.93 77.71 -18.49
CA ASP A 240 -6.06 78.20 -19.57
C ASP A 240 -6.79 79.11 -20.60
N VAL A 241 -7.95 79.69 -20.23
CA VAL A 241 -8.72 80.59 -21.11
C VAL A 241 -8.05 81.97 -21.20
N ILE A 242 -7.00 82.07 -22.00
CA ILE A 242 -6.43 83.33 -22.51
C ILE A 242 -6.28 83.16 -24.03
N ASP A 243 -7.30 83.57 -24.80
CA ASP A 243 -7.45 83.82 -26.27
C ASP A 243 -6.64 83.04 -27.35
N ASP A 244 -5.66 82.19 -27.00
CA ASP A 244 -4.84 81.36 -27.89
C ASP A 244 -5.03 79.88 -27.55
N LEU A 245 -4.81 79.02 -28.55
CA LEU A 245 -4.96 77.56 -28.45
C LEU A 245 -4.16 77.01 -27.23
N PRO A 246 -4.79 76.25 -26.30
CA PRO A 246 -4.12 75.74 -25.11
C PRO A 246 -2.87 74.93 -25.45
N LYS A 247 -1.75 75.21 -24.76
CA LYS A 247 -0.45 74.59 -25.06
C LYS A 247 -0.47 73.07 -24.91
N GLU A 248 -1.23 72.56 -23.95
CA GLU A 248 -1.35 71.12 -23.75
C GLU A 248 -2.04 70.40 -24.92
N LEU A 249 -3.01 71.02 -25.62
CA LEU A 249 -3.59 70.42 -26.83
C LEU A 249 -2.58 70.39 -27.97
N LEU A 250 -1.72 71.41 -28.03
CA LEU A 250 -0.64 71.49 -28.98
C LEU A 250 0.38 70.38 -28.68
N ASP A 251 0.74 70.18 -27.41
CA ASP A 251 1.62 69.10 -26.95
C ASP A 251 1.01 67.71 -27.27
N HIS A 252 -0.28 67.47 -26.99
CA HIS A 252 -0.94 66.21 -27.33
C HIS A 252 -1.08 66.00 -28.85
N ALA A 253 -1.31 67.07 -29.61
CA ALA A 253 -1.35 67.01 -31.07
C ALA A 253 0.03 66.71 -31.65
N GLU A 254 1.08 67.32 -31.10
CA GLU A 254 2.48 67.03 -31.44
C GLU A 254 2.85 65.59 -31.06
N GLU A 255 2.44 65.09 -29.90
CA GLU A 255 2.64 63.68 -29.50
C GLU A 255 1.96 62.71 -30.47
N VAL A 256 0.69 62.96 -30.82
CA VAL A 256 -0.05 62.13 -31.80
C VAL A 256 0.64 62.20 -33.17
N GLN A 257 1.14 63.37 -33.56
CA GLN A 257 1.86 63.55 -34.83
C GLN A 257 3.24 62.86 -34.81
N HIS A 258 3.95 62.89 -33.68
CA HIS A 258 5.21 62.18 -33.46
C HIS A 258 5.04 60.66 -33.46
N LEU A 259 3.91 60.15 -32.96
CA LEU A 259 3.53 58.74 -33.04
C LEU A 259 3.06 58.32 -34.45
N GLY A 260 3.17 59.21 -35.43
CA GLY A 260 2.87 58.96 -36.84
C GLY A 260 1.39 59.14 -37.23
N GLY A 261 0.61 59.77 -36.35
CA GLY A 261 -0.74 60.23 -36.62
C GLY A 261 -1.69 59.14 -37.11
N ILE A 262 -2.56 59.49 -38.04
CA ILE A 262 -3.59 58.56 -38.55
C ILE A 262 -3.02 57.47 -39.46
N GLN A 263 -1.84 57.70 -40.06
CA GLN A 263 -1.20 56.75 -40.97
C GLN A 263 -0.73 55.51 -40.22
N THR A 264 -0.10 55.68 -39.06
CA THR A 264 0.33 54.53 -38.22
C THR A 264 -0.86 53.73 -37.70
N LEU A 265 -1.99 54.39 -37.42
CA LEU A 265 -3.23 53.71 -37.02
C LEU A 265 -3.78 52.85 -38.18
N ASN A 266 -3.84 53.40 -39.40
CA ASN A 266 -4.22 52.64 -40.59
C ASN A 266 -3.25 51.49 -40.87
N ASP A 267 -1.95 51.70 -40.71
CA ASP A 267 -0.92 50.65 -40.87
C ASP A 267 -1.07 49.54 -39.82
N MET A 268 -1.34 49.88 -38.56
CA MET A 268 -1.64 48.90 -37.51
C MET A 268 -2.91 48.12 -37.82
N LEU A 269 -3.94 48.79 -38.33
CA LEU A 269 -5.20 48.15 -38.71
C LEU A 269 -5.00 47.17 -39.88
N HIS A 270 -4.24 47.57 -40.91
CA HIS A 270 -3.86 46.67 -42.01
C HIS A 270 -3.02 45.50 -41.52
N LYS A 271 -2.03 45.73 -40.64
CA LYS A 271 -1.23 44.64 -40.04
C LYS A 271 -2.08 43.66 -39.24
N VAL A 272 -3.06 44.13 -38.47
CA VAL A 272 -3.99 43.25 -37.74
C VAL A 272 -4.83 42.42 -38.71
N GLN A 273 -5.33 43.01 -39.79
CA GLN A 273 -6.06 42.29 -40.83
C GLN A 273 -5.19 41.23 -41.52
N ASP A 274 -3.94 41.58 -41.86
CA ASP A 274 -3.00 40.65 -42.48
C ASP A 274 -2.61 39.51 -41.53
N MET A 275 -2.39 39.80 -40.25
CA MET A 275 -2.14 38.78 -39.23
C MET A 275 -3.35 37.87 -39.03
N SER A 276 -4.57 38.41 -39.09
CA SER A 276 -5.80 37.61 -39.02
C SER A 276 -5.93 36.68 -40.22
N LYS A 277 -5.63 37.16 -41.44
CA LYS A 277 -5.65 36.33 -42.65
C LYS A 277 -4.64 35.19 -42.54
N LYS A 278 -3.39 35.51 -42.17
CA LYS A 278 -2.35 34.49 -41.96
C LYS A 278 -2.74 33.44 -40.91
N ALA A 279 -3.41 33.85 -39.84
CA ALA A 279 -3.90 32.91 -38.83
C ALA A 279 -5.01 32.00 -39.38
N LEU A 280 -5.91 32.51 -40.22
CA LEU A 280 -6.93 31.71 -40.90
C LEU A 280 -6.31 30.75 -41.90
N ASP A 281 -5.37 31.21 -42.72
CA ASP A 281 -4.67 30.37 -43.71
C ASP A 281 -3.98 29.19 -43.01
N LEU A 282 -3.31 29.42 -41.88
CA LEU A 282 -2.69 28.34 -41.08
C LEU A 282 -3.70 27.34 -40.51
N ILE A 283 -4.89 27.81 -40.15
CA ILE A 283 -5.96 26.95 -39.66
C ILE A 283 -6.52 26.10 -40.80
N GLU A 284 -6.74 26.71 -41.97
CA GLU A 284 -7.22 26.02 -43.17
C GLU A 284 -6.21 24.98 -43.67
N GLU A 285 -4.92 25.31 -43.70
CA GLU A 285 -3.85 24.36 -43.99
C GLU A 285 -3.87 23.15 -43.03
N GLY A 286 -4.08 23.40 -41.73
CA GLY A 286 -4.21 22.34 -40.73
C GLY A 286 -5.43 21.44 -40.95
N PHE A 287 -6.57 22.01 -41.33
CA PHE A 287 -7.78 21.23 -41.65
C PHE A 287 -7.62 20.44 -42.95
N ASN A 288 -7.08 21.04 -44.00
CA ASN A 288 -6.83 20.36 -45.27
C ASN A 288 -5.90 19.16 -45.10
N ALA A 289 -4.84 19.29 -44.29
CA ALA A 289 -3.92 18.18 -43.99
C ALA A 289 -4.62 17.00 -43.27
N LEU A 290 -5.57 17.29 -42.37
CA LEU A 290 -6.37 16.26 -41.70
C LEU A 290 -7.38 15.61 -42.65
N GLU A 291 -7.99 16.39 -43.55
CA GLU A 291 -8.90 15.85 -44.57
C GLU A 291 -8.18 14.95 -45.57
N GLU A 292 -7.00 15.36 -46.06
CA GLU A 292 -6.18 14.54 -46.94
C GLU A 292 -5.74 13.21 -46.30
N GLU A 293 -5.32 13.22 -45.03
CA GLU A 293 -4.95 12.00 -44.29
C GLU A 293 -6.15 11.05 -44.14
N ASN A 294 -7.31 11.59 -43.76
CA ASN A 294 -8.53 10.81 -43.60
C ASN A 294 -9.03 10.23 -44.94
N GLU A 295 -8.97 10.99 -46.04
CA GLU A 295 -9.31 10.48 -47.38
C GLU A 295 -8.37 9.36 -47.82
N GLN A 296 -7.08 9.50 -47.55
CA GLN A 296 -6.09 8.46 -47.82
C GLN A 296 -6.34 7.20 -46.98
N ASP A 297 -6.64 7.33 -45.68
CA ASP A 297 -6.97 6.20 -44.81
C ASP A 297 -8.26 5.50 -45.28
N VAL A 298 -9.28 6.25 -45.71
CA VAL A 298 -10.51 5.69 -46.31
C VAL A 298 -10.22 4.96 -47.63
N MET A 299 -9.31 5.46 -48.45
CA MET A 299 -8.91 4.79 -49.69
C MET A 299 -8.13 3.50 -49.40
N LEU A 300 -7.14 3.55 -48.51
CA LEU A 300 -6.31 2.41 -48.15
C LEU A 300 -7.11 1.32 -47.43
N SER A 301 -8.00 1.69 -46.51
CA SER A 301 -8.87 0.74 -45.81
C SER A 301 -9.85 0.03 -46.75
N LYS A 302 -10.31 0.69 -47.82
CA LYS A 302 -11.12 0.06 -48.88
C LYS A 302 -10.30 -0.91 -49.75
N GLN A 303 -9.03 -0.59 -50.03
CA GLN A 303 -8.15 -1.40 -50.88
C GLN A 303 -7.60 -2.65 -50.17
N TYR A 304 -7.20 -2.53 -48.90
CA TYR A 304 -6.49 -3.58 -48.18
C TYR A 304 -7.29 -4.22 -47.03
N GLY A 305 -8.48 -3.71 -46.72
CA GLY A 305 -9.29 -4.15 -45.58
C GLY A 305 -8.66 -3.73 -44.23
N LYS A 306 -9.46 -3.71 -43.17
CA LYS A 306 -8.96 -3.39 -41.82
C LYS A 306 -8.11 -4.56 -41.31
N CYS A 307 -6.87 -4.30 -40.89
CA CYS A 307 -6.10 -5.27 -40.11
C CYS A 307 -6.93 -5.67 -38.87
N LYS A 308 -7.20 -6.97 -38.75
CA LYS A 308 -7.81 -7.55 -37.54
C LYS A 308 -6.85 -7.51 -36.37
#